data_AF-A0A6N7FQF1-F1
#
_entry.id   AF-A0A6N7FQF1-F1
#
_cell.length_a   1.000
_cell.length_b   1.000
_cell.length_c   1.000
_cell.angle_alpha   90.00
_cell.angle_beta   90.00
_cell.angle_gamma   90.00
#
_symmetry.space_group_name_H-M   'P 1'
#
loop_
_entity.id
_entity.type
_entity.pdbx_description
1 polymer ?
#
loop_
_entity_poly.entity_id
_entity_poly.type
_entity_poly.pdbx_seq_one_letter_code
_entity_poly.pdbx_strand_id
1 'polypeptide(L)'
;LMAHQDRAVGRRVNELAVLAGLVLGWVVLVLRGPIAGVFSEDDAVVALAASSLVWVGLAQPVNGWAFGLDGILIGAGDQRFLAGAMVVAFAVFAPAALVVGSTGASLGWLWCALILLMAARVVMLQARFVTGRWAVVGAARSGQRLRPGREGAEVAGVVVAAQLPLLAEDDEVVDGAVVRPREGEWPSADRP
;
A
#
# COMPACT_ATOMS: atom_id res chain seq x y z
N LEU A 1 9.20 21.02 -5.93
CA LEU A 1 7.72 21.19 -5.92
C LEU A 1 6.96 20.02 -6.56
N MET A 2 7.22 19.63 -7.82
CA MET A 2 6.49 18.54 -8.49
C MET A 2 6.69 17.15 -7.85
N ALA A 3 7.91 16.78 -7.43
CA ALA A 3 8.18 15.52 -6.72
C ALA A 3 7.48 15.37 -5.35
N HIS A 4 6.92 16.45 -4.78
CA HIS A 4 6.08 16.37 -3.57
C HIS A 4 4.62 16.08 -3.91
N GLN A 5 4.15 16.46 -5.11
CA GLN A 5 2.77 16.25 -5.54
C GLN A 5 2.51 14.77 -5.85
N ASP A 6 3.44 14.10 -6.54
CA ASP A 6 3.32 12.67 -6.89
C ASP A 6 3.28 11.78 -5.64
N ARG A 7 4.07 12.13 -4.62
CA ARG A 7 4.08 11.42 -3.33
C ARG A 7 2.80 11.63 -2.54
N ALA A 8 2.20 12.83 -2.59
CA ALA A 8 0.92 13.08 -1.92
C ALA A 8 -0.22 12.29 -2.56
N VAL A 9 -0.27 12.19 -3.89
CA VAL A 9 -1.24 11.37 -4.60
C VAL A 9 -1.04 9.88 -4.31
N GLY A 10 0.21 9.40 -4.34
CA GLY A 10 0.53 8.01 -4.00
C GLY A 10 0.11 7.63 -2.58
N ARG A 11 0.34 8.51 -1.59
CA ARG A 11 -0.17 8.30 -0.22
C ARG A 11 -1.68 8.20 -0.18
N ARG A 12 -2.39 9.11 -0.87
CA ARG A 12 -3.85 9.09 -0.87
C ARG A 12 -4.43 7.82 -1.51
N VAL A 13 -3.83 7.36 -2.61
CA VAL A 13 -4.22 6.10 -3.25
C VAL A 13 -4.01 4.93 -2.29
N ASN A 14 -2.87 4.91 -1.58
CA ASN A 14 -2.58 3.86 -0.61
C ASN A 14 -3.54 3.89 0.59
N GLU A 15 -3.86 5.08 1.13
CA GLU A 15 -4.87 5.25 2.18
C GLU A 15 -6.23 4.70 1.76
N LEU A 16 -6.67 5.01 0.53
CA LEU A 16 -7.92 4.49 -0.02
C LEU A 16 -7.89 2.98 -0.18
N ALA A 17 -6.75 2.39 -0.55
CA ALA A 17 -6.58 0.96 -0.66
C ALA A 17 -6.66 0.26 0.71
N VAL A 18 -6.06 0.85 1.76
CA VAL A 18 -6.18 0.35 3.14
C VAL A 18 -7.62 0.46 3.64
N LEU A 19 -8.29 1.59 3.38
CA LEU A 19 -9.70 1.77 3.75
C LEU A 19 -10.59 0.75 3.05
N ALA A 20 -10.37 0.52 1.75
CA ALA A 20 -11.06 -0.53 1.01
C ALA A 20 -10.79 -1.91 1.61
N GLY A 21 -9.55 -2.20 2.01
CA GLY A 21 -9.20 -3.43 2.73
C GLY A 21 -9.93 -3.58 4.07
N LEU A 22 -10.05 -2.50 4.85
CA LEU A 22 -10.83 -2.50 6.10
C LEU A 22 -12.31 -2.78 5.84
N VAL A 23 -12.91 -2.10 4.86
CA VAL A 23 -14.32 -2.30 4.49
C VAL A 23 -14.55 -3.73 4.00
N LEU A 24 -13.71 -4.22 3.08
CA LEU A 24 -13.81 -5.59 2.58
C LEU A 24 -13.59 -6.62 3.69
N GLY A 25 -12.63 -6.38 4.59
CA GLY A 25 -12.39 -7.24 5.75
C GLY A 25 -13.62 -7.33 6.66
N TRP A 26 -14.24 -6.19 6.95
CA TRP A 26 -15.47 -6.14 7.72
C TRP A 26 -16.64 -6.86 7.03
N VAL A 27 -16.82 -6.64 5.73
CA VAL A 27 -17.85 -7.34 4.93
C VAL A 27 -17.63 -8.85 4.97
N VAL A 28 -16.40 -9.34 4.79
CA VAL A 28 -16.06 -10.77 4.89
C VAL A 28 -16.38 -11.32 6.27
N LEU A 29 -16.05 -10.59 7.35
CA LEU A 29 -16.32 -11.03 8.72
C LEU A 29 -17.81 -11.15 9.02
N VAL A 30 -18.62 -10.19 8.56
CA VAL A 30 -20.08 -10.19 8.74
C VAL A 30 -20.73 -11.29 7.89
N LEU A 31 -20.30 -11.45 6.64
CA LEU A 31 -20.90 -12.38 5.69
C LEU A 31 -20.26 -13.78 5.71
N ARG A 32 -19.34 -14.08 6.64
CA ARG A 32 -18.58 -15.35 6.65
C ARG A 32 -19.45 -16.60 6.64
N GLY A 33 -20.58 -16.60 7.36
CA GLY A 33 -21.51 -17.72 7.41
C GLY A 33 -22.23 -17.94 6.08
N PRO A 34 -22.94 -16.92 5.56
CA PRO A 34 -23.56 -16.97 4.24
C PRO A 34 -22.57 -17.31 3.13
N ILE A 35 -21.36 -16.72 3.13
CA ILE A 35 -20.31 -17.02 2.14
C ILE A 35 -19.93 -18.50 2.21
N ALA A 36 -19.70 -19.05 3.41
CA ALA A 36 -19.36 -20.46 3.58
C ALA A 36 -20.51 -21.39 3.14
N GLY A 37 -21.76 -21.05 3.46
CA GLY A 37 -22.95 -21.82 3.10
C GLY A 37 -23.26 -21.88 1.59
N VAL A 38 -22.66 -21.00 0.77
CA VAL A 38 -22.75 -21.11 -0.70
C VAL A 38 -21.93 -22.30 -1.23
N PHE A 39 -20.88 -22.71 -0.53
CA PHE A 39 -19.97 -23.76 -0.99
C PHE A 39 -20.34 -25.17 -0.50
N SER A 40 -21.13 -25.29 0.55
CA SER A 40 -21.48 -26.59 1.14
C SER A 40 -22.77 -26.51 1.96
N GLU A 41 -23.51 -27.63 1.97
CA GLU A 41 -24.69 -27.84 2.81
C GLU A 41 -24.35 -28.59 4.13
N ASP A 42 -23.11 -29.06 4.30
CA ASP A 42 -22.65 -29.72 5.52
C ASP A 42 -22.23 -28.68 6.57
N ASP A 43 -22.97 -28.63 7.69
CA ASP A 43 -22.74 -27.71 8.81
C ASP A 43 -21.30 -27.74 9.34
N ALA A 44 -20.65 -28.91 9.35
CA ALA A 44 -19.27 -29.03 9.82
C ALA A 44 -18.27 -28.33 8.88
N VAL A 45 -18.48 -28.47 7.57
CA VAL A 45 -17.66 -27.82 6.54
C VAL A 45 -17.89 -26.32 6.54
N VAL A 46 -19.15 -25.89 6.66
CA VAL A 46 -19.53 -24.48 6.74
C VAL A 46 -18.90 -23.81 7.96
N ALA A 47 -18.95 -24.45 9.13
CA ALA A 47 -18.34 -23.92 10.36
C ALA A 47 -16.81 -23.77 10.21
N LEU A 48 -16.14 -24.77 9.62
CA LEU A 48 -14.70 -24.73 9.39
C LEU A 48 -14.31 -23.63 8.38
N ALA A 49 -15.04 -23.50 7.27
CA ALA A 49 -14.82 -22.45 6.28
C ALA A 49 -15.08 -21.06 6.85
N ALA A 50 -16.17 -20.88 7.60
CA ALA A 50 -16.49 -19.62 8.28
C ALA A 50 -15.40 -19.22 9.29
N SER A 51 -14.80 -20.19 9.99
CA SER A 51 -13.65 -19.96 10.88
C SER A 51 -12.40 -19.49 10.12
N SER A 52 -12.15 -20.06 8.93
CA SER A 52 -11.04 -19.65 8.07
C SER A 52 -11.24 -18.25 7.48
N LEU A 53 -12.48 -17.87 7.16
CA LEU A 53 -12.81 -16.53 6.68
C LEU A 53 -12.54 -15.42 7.70
N VAL A 54 -12.44 -15.75 9.00
CA VAL A 54 -11.99 -14.78 10.00
C VAL A 54 -10.58 -14.30 9.69
N TRP A 55 -9.66 -15.22 9.40
CA TRP A 55 -8.29 -14.88 9.03
C TRP A 55 -8.22 -14.08 7.72
N VAL A 56 -9.06 -14.44 6.73
CA VAL A 56 -9.17 -13.68 5.48
C VAL A 56 -9.58 -12.24 5.75
N GLY A 57 -10.61 -12.03 6.57
CA GLY A 57 -11.09 -10.71 6.95
C GLY A 57 -10.04 -9.88 7.68
N LEU A 58 -9.33 -10.50 8.63
CA LEU A 58 -8.23 -9.87 9.38
C LEU A 58 -7.03 -9.52 8.49
N ALA A 59 -6.78 -10.28 7.43
CA ALA A 59 -5.68 -10.02 6.50
C ALA A 59 -6.00 -8.89 5.49
N GLN A 60 -7.28 -8.57 5.24
CA GLN A 60 -7.67 -7.60 4.20
C GLN A 60 -7.02 -6.22 4.33
N PRO A 61 -6.85 -5.60 5.51
CA PRO A 61 -6.19 -4.30 5.61
C PRO A 61 -4.73 -4.33 5.14
N VAL A 62 -4.00 -5.39 5.49
CA VAL A 62 -2.60 -5.60 5.06
C VAL A 62 -2.55 -5.85 3.56
N ASN A 63 -3.48 -6.63 3.03
CA ASN A 63 -3.58 -6.89 1.60
C ASN A 63 -3.91 -5.62 0.81
N GLY A 64 -4.85 -4.80 1.30
CA GLY A 64 -5.19 -3.51 0.70
C GLY A 64 -3.98 -2.58 0.62
N TRP A 65 -3.17 -2.52 1.68
CA TRP A 65 -1.90 -1.77 1.66
C TRP A 65 -0.94 -2.30 0.59
N ALA A 66 -0.69 -3.61 0.58
CA ALA A 66 0.21 -4.23 -0.40
C ALA A 66 -0.25 -3.93 -1.84
N PHE A 67 -1.55 -4.10 -2.13
CA PHE A 67 -2.12 -3.90 -3.46
C PHE A 67 -2.12 -2.43 -3.89
N GLY A 68 -2.33 -1.49 -2.96
CA GLY A 68 -2.18 -0.07 -3.23
C GLY A 68 -0.76 0.28 -3.69
N LEU A 69 0.25 -0.22 -2.96
CA LEU A 69 1.65 -0.04 -3.31
C LEU A 69 2.03 -0.75 -4.61
N ASP A 70 1.55 -1.99 -4.81
CA ASP A 70 1.76 -2.75 -6.05
C ASP A 70 1.26 -1.95 -7.26
N GLY A 71 0.05 -1.38 -7.20
CA GLY A 71 -0.49 -0.55 -8.26
C GLY A 71 0.36 0.69 -8.57
N ILE A 72 0.86 1.36 -7.53
CA ILE A 72 1.74 2.54 -7.68
C ILE A 72 3.07 2.14 -8.34
N LEU A 73 3.71 1.07 -7.88
CA LEU A 73 5.01 0.59 -8.38
C LEU A 73 4.90 0.02 -9.81
N ILE A 74 3.82 -0.72 -10.11
CA ILE A 74 3.53 -1.20 -11.47
C ILE A 74 3.28 -0.01 -12.39
N GLY A 75 2.50 0.98 -11.97
CA GLY A 75 2.23 2.19 -12.73
C GLY A 75 3.48 3.02 -13.01
N ALA A 76 4.47 2.97 -12.12
CA ALA A 76 5.77 3.62 -12.30
C ALA A 76 6.79 2.78 -13.10
N GLY A 77 6.45 1.53 -13.45
CA GLY A 77 7.31 0.63 -14.22
C GLY A 77 8.34 -0.16 -13.41
N ASP A 78 8.26 -0.16 -12.07
CA ASP A 78 9.24 -0.81 -11.18
C ASP A 78 9.00 -2.32 -10.99
N GLN A 79 8.73 -3.04 -12.09
CA GLN A 79 8.35 -4.45 -12.07
C GLN A 79 9.50 -5.38 -11.65
N ARG A 80 10.75 -5.00 -11.93
CA ARG A 80 11.94 -5.79 -11.54
C ARG A 80 12.10 -5.81 -10.01
N PHE A 81 11.88 -4.67 -9.35
CA PHE A 81 11.86 -4.61 -7.90
C PHE A 81 10.73 -5.47 -7.33
N LEU A 82 9.52 -5.37 -7.90
CA LEU A 82 8.36 -6.14 -7.45
C LEU A 82 8.60 -7.66 -7.53
N ALA A 83 9.21 -8.12 -8.62
CA ALA A 83 9.58 -9.53 -8.77
C ALA A 83 10.58 -9.96 -7.68
N GLY A 84 11.63 -9.17 -7.44
CA GLY A 84 12.61 -9.44 -6.38
C GLY A 84 11.98 -9.42 -4.98
N ALA A 85 11.11 -8.45 -4.70
CA ALA A 85 10.39 -8.35 -3.44
C ALA A 85 9.50 -9.57 -3.20
N MET A 86 8.85 -10.10 -4.24
CA MET A 86 8.05 -11.32 -4.12
C MET A 86 8.90 -12.54 -3.78
N VAL A 87 10.08 -12.67 -4.38
CA VAL A 87 11.03 -13.75 -4.06
C VAL A 87 11.48 -13.67 -2.61
N VAL A 88 11.82 -12.47 -2.11
CA VAL A 88 12.22 -12.27 -0.71
C VAL A 88 11.05 -12.58 0.24
N ALA A 89 9.84 -12.11 -0.08
CA ALA A 89 8.66 -12.40 0.73
C ALA A 89 8.39 -13.91 0.80
N PHE A 90 8.52 -14.61 -0.32
CA PHE A 90 8.40 -16.07 -0.38
C PHE A 90 9.50 -16.76 0.44
N ALA A 91 10.74 -16.27 0.40
CA ALA A 91 11.84 -16.81 1.20
C ALA A 91 11.62 -16.63 2.72
N VAL A 92 10.82 -15.64 3.14
CA VAL A 92 10.38 -15.48 4.55
C VAL A 92 9.22 -16.43 4.86
N PHE A 93 8.25 -16.55 3.96
CA PHE A 93 7.07 -17.40 4.12
C PHE A 93 7.39 -18.90 4.16
N ALA A 94 8.21 -19.37 3.21
CA ALA A 94 8.50 -20.79 3.04
C ALA A 94 9.02 -21.48 4.32
N PRO A 95 10.04 -20.96 5.03
CA PRO A 95 10.49 -21.58 6.28
C PRO A 95 9.42 -21.52 7.37
N ALA A 96 8.64 -20.43 7.47
CA ALA A 96 7.54 -20.35 8.42
C ALA A 96 6.47 -21.42 8.16
N ALA A 97 6.08 -21.60 6.89
CA ALA A 97 5.12 -22.63 6.48
C ALA A 97 5.66 -24.06 6.71
N LEU A 98 6.95 -24.29 6.46
CA LEU A 98 7.59 -25.58 6.73
C LEU A 98 7.61 -25.93 8.22
N VAL A 99 7.86 -24.95 9.09
CA VAL A 99 7.79 -25.14 10.55
C VAL A 99 6.37 -25.48 10.99
N VAL A 100 5.35 -24.79 10.46
CA VAL A 100 3.95 -25.09 10.73
C VAL A 100 3.60 -26.53 10.31
N GLY A 101 4.03 -26.93 9.10
CA GLY A 101 3.79 -28.27 8.58
C GLY A 101 4.51 -29.38 9.33
N SER A 102 5.75 -29.15 9.79
CA SER A 102 6.54 -30.17 10.51
C SER A 102 6.14 -30.35 11.97
N THR A 103 5.59 -29.31 12.60
CA THR A 103 5.14 -29.36 14.00
C THR A 103 3.68 -29.83 14.15
N GLY A 104 2.96 -30.02 13.04
CA GLY A 104 1.52 -30.31 13.08
C GLY A 104 0.70 -29.17 13.67
N ALA A 105 1.20 -27.94 13.57
CA ALA A 105 0.53 -26.76 14.09
C ALA A 105 -0.83 -26.55 13.39
N SER A 106 -1.75 -25.89 14.10
CA SER A 106 -3.11 -25.68 13.60
C SER A 106 -3.15 -24.83 12.33
N LEU A 107 -4.26 -24.94 11.58
CA LEU A 107 -4.51 -24.13 10.37
C LEU A 107 -4.36 -22.61 10.62
N GLY A 108 -4.65 -22.14 11.84
CA GLY A 108 -4.44 -20.74 12.21
C GLY A 108 -2.98 -20.29 12.10
N TRP A 109 -2.01 -21.16 12.41
CA TRP A 109 -0.60 -20.84 12.24
C TRP A 109 -0.18 -20.72 10.77
N LEU A 110 -0.82 -21.48 9.87
CA LEU A 110 -0.62 -21.32 8.44
C LEU A 110 -1.17 -19.97 7.96
N TRP A 111 -2.33 -19.53 8.47
CA TRP A 111 -2.84 -18.19 8.24
C TRP A 111 -1.90 -17.10 8.74
N CYS A 112 -1.31 -17.26 9.93
CA CYS A 112 -0.28 -16.36 10.44
C CYS A 112 0.93 -16.29 9.49
N ALA A 113 1.37 -17.43 8.92
CA ALA A 113 2.45 -17.45 7.94
C ALA A 113 2.07 -16.70 6.64
N LEU A 114 0.83 -16.84 6.16
CA LEU A 114 0.32 -16.08 5.01
C LEU A 114 0.22 -14.57 5.30
N ILE A 115 -0.17 -14.18 6.52
CA ILE A 115 -0.16 -12.77 6.93
C ILE A 115 1.27 -12.25 7.01
N LEU A 116 2.22 -13.06 7.52
CA LEU A 116 3.64 -12.73 7.53
C LEU A 116 4.19 -12.48 6.12
N LEU A 117 3.80 -13.29 5.14
CA LEU A 117 4.14 -13.08 3.72
C LEU A 117 3.70 -11.68 3.25
N MET A 118 2.45 -11.30 3.57
CA MET A 118 1.88 -10.01 3.16
C MET A 118 2.50 -8.84 3.93
N ALA A 119 2.80 -9.03 5.22
CA ALA A 119 3.52 -8.03 6.01
C ALA A 119 4.93 -7.78 5.47
N ALA A 120 5.66 -8.84 5.11
CA ALA A 120 6.98 -8.71 4.49
C ALA A 120 6.92 -7.93 3.17
N ARG A 121 5.89 -8.19 2.34
CA ARG A 121 5.61 -7.37 1.14
C ARG A 121 5.42 -5.90 1.51
N VAL A 122 4.47 -5.59 2.40
CA VAL A 122 4.19 -4.20 2.80
C VAL A 122 5.46 -3.49 3.24
N VAL A 123 6.30 -4.12 4.07
CA VAL A 123 7.56 -3.53 4.55
C VAL A 123 8.49 -3.18 3.38
N MET A 124 8.72 -4.13 2.46
CA MET A 124 9.62 -3.89 1.32
C MET A 124 9.09 -2.84 0.36
N LEU A 125 7.80 -2.91 0.01
CA LEU A 125 7.16 -1.97 -0.91
C LEU A 125 7.07 -0.57 -0.28
N GLN A 126 6.78 -0.48 1.01
CA GLN A 126 6.71 0.79 1.71
C GLN A 126 8.10 1.44 1.79
N ALA A 127 9.15 0.67 2.11
CA ALA A 127 10.52 1.16 2.09
C ALA A 127 10.92 1.67 0.68
N ARG A 128 10.50 0.96 -0.38
CA ARG A 128 10.73 1.40 -1.76
C ARG A 128 9.97 2.68 -2.08
N PHE A 129 8.73 2.80 -1.64
CA PHE A 129 7.89 3.99 -1.85
C PHE A 129 8.47 5.22 -1.15
N VAL A 130 8.92 5.07 0.11
CA VAL A 130 9.51 6.17 0.91
C VAL A 130 10.84 6.64 0.35
N THR A 131 11.70 5.73 -0.12
CA THR A 131 13.00 6.09 -0.70
C THR A 131 12.89 6.86 -2.04
N GLY A 132 11.71 6.94 -2.65
CA GLY A 132 11.47 7.77 -3.84
C GLY A 132 12.14 7.29 -5.13
N ARG A 133 12.93 6.20 -5.07
CA ARG A 133 13.69 5.62 -6.19
C ARG A 133 12.81 4.92 -7.24
N TRP A 134 11.49 4.97 -7.06
CA TRP A 134 10.45 4.42 -7.94
C TRP A 134 9.97 5.43 -8.99
N ALA A 135 10.17 6.73 -8.78
CA ALA A 135 9.65 7.77 -9.67
C ALA A 135 10.50 7.89 -10.95
N VAL A 136 10.11 7.17 -12.00
CA VAL A 136 10.62 7.39 -13.36
C VAL A 136 9.89 8.61 -13.95
N VAL A 137 10.65 9.58 -14.46
CA VAL A 137 10.16 10.83 -15.09
C VAL A 137 9.50 10.48 -16.43
N GLY A 138 8.21 10.15 -16.42
CA GLY A 138 7.45 9.81 -17.64
C GLY A 138 6.10 10.51 -17.80
N ALA A 139 5.42 10.87 -16.72
CA ALA A 139 4.06 11.43 -16.79
C ALA A 139 4.07 12.97 -16.78
N ALA A 140 4.71 13.58 -17.77
CA ALA A 140 4.41 14.97 -18.09
C ALA A 140 3.00 15.06 -18.70
N ARG A 141 2.17 15.96 -18.13
CA ARG A 141 0.82 16.43 -18.56
C ARG A 141 -0.39 15.62 -18.09
N SER A 142 -1.06 16.13 -17.07
CA SER A 142 -2.28 16.93 -17.29
C SER A 142 -2.68 17.62 -15.99
N GLY A 143 -2.83 18.93 -16.05
CA GLY A 143 -3.16 19.75 -14.89
C GLY A 143 -4.62 19.54 -14.50
N GLN A 144 -4.86 19.06 -13.29
CA GLN A 144 -6.16 19.22 -12.65
C GLN A 144 -5.99 19.50 -11.16
N ARG A 145 -6.26 20.74 -10.78
CA ARG A 145 -6.23 21.23 -9.41
C ARG A 145 -7.51 20.74 -8.71
N LEU A 146 -7.48 19.54 -8.15
CA LEU A 146 -8.58 19.03 -7.32
C LEU A 146 -8.48 19.65 -5.92
N ARG A 147 -9.50 20.42 -5.51
CA ARG A 147 -9.65 20.90 -4.14
C ARG A 147 -10.09 19.72 -3.25
N PRO A 148 -9.34 19.34 -2.21
CA PRO A 148 -9.74 18.23 -1.35
C PRO A 148 -10.92 18.64 -0.45
N GLY A 149 -11.99 17.83 -0.45
CA GLY A 149 -13.11 17.93 0.51
C GLY A 149 -12.67 17.48 1.91
N ARG A 150 -13.09 18.22 2.94
CA ARG A 150 -12.63 18.07 4.33
C ARG A 150 -12.92 16.70 4.96
N GLU A 151 -13.90 15.96 4.44
CA GLU A 151 -14.34 14.67 5.00
C GLU A 151 -13.32 13.54 4.74
N GLY A 152 -12.51 13.64 3.68
CA GLY A 152 -11.49 12.64 3.37
C GLY A 152 -10.25 12.69 4.27
N ALA A 153 -10.06 13.79 5.01
CA ALA A 153 -8.87 14.05 5.83
C ALA A 153 -8.97 13.39 7.22
N GLU A 154 -10.18 13.22 7.76
CA GLU A 154 -10.38 12.66 9.10
C GLU A 154 -10.15 11.15 9.14
N VAL A 155 -10.70 10.42 8.15
CA VAL A 155 -10.43 8.98 7.95
C VAL A 155 -8.99 8.69 7.52
N ALA A 156 -8.34 9.63 6.82
CA ALA A 156 -6.91 9.55 6.50
C ALA A 156 -6.05 9.67 7.77
N GLY A 157 -6.40 10.56 8.70
CA GLY A 157 -5.62 10.83 9.90
C GLY A 157 -5.40 9.59 10.79
N VAL A 158 -6.41 8.72 10.93
CA VAL A 158 -6.30 7.48 11.72
C VAL A 158 -5.40 6.44 11.03
N VAL A 159 -5.47 6.32 9.70
CA VAL A 159 -4.65 5.40 8.92
C VAL A 159 -3.19 5.88 8.83
N VAL A 160 -3.01 7.19 8.66
CA VAL A 160 -1.70 7.86 8.63
C VAL A 160 -1.00 7.76 9.99
N ALA A 161 -1.72 7.87 11.10
CA ALA A 161 -1.16 7.69 12.45
C ALA A 161 -0.56 6.28 12.68
N ALA A 162 -1.11 5.24 12.07
CA ALA A 162 -0.55 3.88 12.11
C ALA A 162 0.72 3.72 11.24
N GLN A 163 0.91 4.61 10.27
CA GLN A 163 2.07 4.64 9.35
C GLN A 163 3.17 5.61 9.81
N LEU A 164 2.87 6.47 10.79
CA LEU A 164 3.70 7.56 11.28
C LEU A 164 5.00 7.19 12.00
N PRO A 165 5.15 6.03 12.69
CA PRO A 165 6.38 5.77 13.47
C PRO A 165 7.66 5.63 12.64
N LEU A 166 7.58 5.64 11.30
CA LEU A 166 8.73 5.51 10.39
C LEU A 166 9.04 6.79 9.59
N LEU A 167 8.39 7.92 9.88
CA LEU A 167 8.53 9.17 9.09
C LEU A 167 8.94 10.40 9.89
N ALA A 168 9.31 10.24 11.17
CA ALA A 168 9.75 11.34 12.01
C ALA A 168 11.28 11.44 12.03
N GLU A 169 11.91 11.66 10.88
CA GLU A 169 13.29 12.17 10.82
C GLU A 169 13.47 13.02 9.55
N ASP A 170 13.93 14.25 9.80
CA ASP A 170 14.51 15.24 8.86
C ASP A 170 13.58 16.16 8.04
N ASP A 171 12.93 17.11 8.72
CA ASP A 171 12.72 18.45 8.15
C ASP A 171 13.88 19.36 8.60
N GLU A 172 15.04 19.23 7.96
CA GLU A 172 16.07 20.26 8.05
C GLU A 172 15.68 21.44 7.16
N VAL A 173 15.30 22.55 7.79
CA VAL A 173 14.97 23.82 7.15
C VAL A 173 16.26 24.42 6.60
N VAL A 174 16.49 24.25 5.28
CA VAL A 174 17.55 24.95 4.56
C VAL A 174 16.97 26.22 3.92
N ASP A 175 17.50 27.35 4.36
CA ASP A 175 17.26 28.71 3.89
C ASP A 175 17.50 28.84 2.38
N GLY A 176 16.64 29.58 1.68
CA GLY A 176 16.65 29.61 0.22
C GLY A 176 15.79 30.73 -0.35
N ALA A 177 16.31 31.95 -0.29
CA ALA A 177 15.72 33.15 -0.88
C ALA A 177 15.26 32.93 -2.34
N VAL A 178 14.01 33.28 -2.61
CA VAL A 178 13.45 33.28 -3.96
C VAL A 178 13.89 34.55 -4.69
N VAL A 179 14.91 34.45 -5.55
CA VAL A 179 15.23 35.49 -6.53
C VAL A 179 14.25 35.37 -7.70
N ARG A 180 13.32 36.33 -7.82
CA ARG A 180 12.44 36.45 -8.99
C ARG A 180 13.20 37.11 -10.14
N PRO A 181 13.12 36.59 -11.38
CA PRO A 181 13.60 37.32 -12.54
C PRO A 181 12.77 38.59 -12.73
N ARG A 182 13.43 39.72 -12.98
CA ARG A 182 12.78 40.99 -13.36
C ARG A 182 12.09 40.78 -14.71
N GLU A 183 10.80 41.05 -14.78
CA GLU A 183 10.04 41.07 -16.03
C GLU A 183 10.65 42.15 -16.95
N GLY A 184 11.36 41.74 -18.00
CA GLY A 184 11.96 42.69 -18.95
C GLY A 184 13.02 42.14 -19.91
N GLU A 185 13.72 41.05 -19.59
CA GLU A 185 14.81 40.54 -20.44
C GLU A 185 14.43 39.22 -21.14
N TRP A 186 13.73 39.36 -22.26
CA TRP A 186 13.72 38.34 -23.31
C TRP A 186 14.77 38.74 -24.36
N PRO A 187 15.73 37.88 -24.72
CA PRO A 187 16.63 38.16 -25.83
C PRO A 187 15.81 38.26 -27.12
N SER A 188 15.71 39.47 -27.66
CA SER A 188 15.12 39.71 -28.98
C SER A 188 15.89 38.94 -30.03
N ALA A 189 15.17 38.14 -30.83
CA ALA A 189 15.66 37.67 -32.11
C ALA A 189 16.06 38.87 -32.94
N ASP A 190 17.36 39.00 -33.23
CA ASP A 190 17.91 39.46 -34.50
C ASP A 190 19.43 39.64 -34.38
N ARG A 191 20.12 39.18 -35.43
CA ARG A 191 21.35 39.71 -36.06
C ARG A 191 22.37 38.62 -36.44
N PRO A 192 23.13 38.84 -37.52
CA PRO A 192 22.78 39.39 -38.85
C PRO A 192 22.68 38.31 -39.93
#